data_AF-A0A918XKP6-F1
#
_entry.id   AF-A0A918XKP6-F1
#
_cell.length_a   1.000
_cell.length_b   1.000
_cell.length_c   1.000
_cell.angle_alpha   90.00
_cell.angle_beta   90.00
_cell.angle_gamma   90.00
#
_symmetry.space_group_name_H-M   'P 1'
#
loop_
_entity.id
_entity.type
_entity.pdbx_description
1 polymer ?
#
loop_
_entity_poly.entity_id
_entity_poly.type
_entity_poly.pdbx_seq_one_letter_code
_entity_poly.pdbx_strand_id
1 'polypeptide(L)'
;MELMLLTPVLVVLLALMVVAGRQVSAALTTQDAASAAARAASLQRDAVSARAQAQHVAEGELADRGMFCDPFTASVDVSRFEAGGAAEVDVACTVTVVDLGGFGGQRTLRSSAVSPIDPYRGQAS
;
A
#
# COMPACT_ATOMS: atom_id res chain seq x y z
N MET A 1 -2.72 -13.83 45.40
CA MET A 1 -1.41 -13.55 44.75
C MET A 1 -1.39 -14.00 43.29
N GLU A 2 -2.21 -14.96 42.86
CA GLU A 2 -2.25 -15.45 41.46
C GLU A 2 -2.65 -14.40 40.41
N LEU A 3 -3.59 -13.49 40.75
CA LEU A 3 -3.99 -12.39 39.87
C LEU A 3 -2.87 -11.40 39.56
N MET A 4 -1.88 -11.22 40.47
CA MET A 4 -0.77 -10.27 40.23
C MET A 4 0.18 -10.71 39.11
N LEU A 5 0.27 -12.02 38.83
CA LEU A 5 1.02 -12.53 37.69
C LEU A 5 0.14 -12.67 36.44
N LEU A 6 -1.14 -12.99 36.61
CA LEU A 6 -2.03 -13.23 35.49
C LEU A 6 -2.41 -11.94 34.75
N THR A 7 -2.63 -10.84 35.46
CA THR A 7 -2.95 -9.54 34.87
C THR A 7 -1.88 -9.00 33.92
N PRO A 8 -0.58 -8.89 34.30
CA PRO A 8 0.43 -8.38 33.38
C PRO A 8 0.61 -9.27 32.15
N VAL A 9 0.49 -10.60 32.29
CA VAL A 9 0.54 -11.54 31.15
C VAL A 9 -0.61 -11.27 30.17
N LEU A 10 -1.84 -11.09 30.67
CA LEU A 10 -3.00 -10.75 29.84
C LEU A 10 -2.83 -9.42 29.13
N VAL A 11 -2.31 -8.39 29.82
CA VAL A 11 -2.03 -7.09 29.21
C VAL A 11 -1.01 -7.21 28.08
N VAL A 12 0.07 -7.98 28.28
CA VAL A 12 1.07 -8.23 27.23
C VAL A 12 0.44 -8.97 26.05
N LEU A 13 -0.38 -10.00 26.29
CA LEU A 13 -1.06 -10.73 25.22
C LEU A 13 -2.01 -9.84 24.41
N LEU A 14 -2.80 -8.98 25.07
CA LEU A 14 -3.66 -8.02 24.39
C LEU A 14 -2.85 -7.01 23.59
N ALA A 15 -1.76 -6.50 24.13
CA ALA A 15 -0.85 -5.59 23.43
C ALA A 15 -0.26 -6.25 22.17
N LEU A 16 0.16 -7.52 22.26
CA LEU A 16 0.65 -8.28 21.10
C LEU A 16 -0.43 -8.47 20.03
N MET A 17 -1.68 -8.74 20.41
CA MET A 17 -2.79 -8.82 19.44
C MET A 17 -3.03 -7.49 18.73
N VAL A 18 -2.96 -6.36 19.44
CA VAL A 18 -3.11 -5.03 18.84
C VAL A 18 -1.97 -4.74 17.86
N VAL A 19 -0.72 -5.03 18.22
CA VAL A 19 0.43 -4.87 17.33
C VAL A 19 0.26 -5.74 16.08
N ALA A 20 -0.06 -7.01 16.24
CA ALA A 20 -0.29 -7.92 15.12
C ALA A 20 -1.43 -7.41 14.21
N GLY A 21 -2.53 -6.95 14.79
CA GLY A 21 -3.65 -6.37 14.05
C GLY A 21 -3.23 -5.16 13.22
N ARG A 22 -2.48 -4.22 13.80
CA ARG A 22 -1.99 -3.03 13.10
C ARG A 22 -1.07 -3.37 11.92
N GLN A 23 -0.21 -4.38 12.07
CA GLN A 23 0.68 -4.82 10.98
C GLN A 23 -0.12 -5.39 9.80
N VAL A 24 -1.13 -6.20 10.08
CA VAL A 24 -2.03 -6.74 9.05
C VAL A 24 -2.81 -5.61 8.38
N SER A 25 -3.35 -4.66 9.14
CA SER A 25 -4.06 -3.50 8.58
C SER A 25 -3.17 -2.65 7.68
N ALA A 26 -1.90 -2.43 8.07
CA ALA A 26 -0.96 -1.68 7.25
C ALA A 26 -0.66 -2.40 5.93
N ALA A 27 -0.41 -3.72 5.98
CA ALA A 27 -0.18 -4.53 4.79
C ALA A 27 -1.38 -4.50 3.83
N LEU A 28 -2.59 -4.72 4.35
CA LEU A 28 -3.84 -4.66 3.58
C LEU A 28 -4.01 -3.29 2.93
N THR A 29 -3.75 -2.21 3.66
CA THR A 29 -3.88 -0.85 3.13
C THR A 29 -2.88 -0.56 2.01
N THR A 30 -1.63 -0.99 2.16
CA THR A 30 -0.64 -0.83 1.08
C THR A 30 -1.00 -1.64 -0.16
N GLN A 31 -1.62 -2.80 0.01
CA GLN A 31 -2.08 -3.64 -1.09
C GLN A 31 -3.31 -3.05 -1.78
N ASP A 32 -4.27 -2.54 -1.02
CA ASP A 32 -5.43 -1.80 -1.53
C ASP A 32 -4.96 -0.61 -2.37
N ALA A 33 -4.03 0.20 -1.84
CA ALA A 33 -3.48 1.35 -2.53
C ALA A 33 -2.75 0.98 -3.84
N ALA A 34 -1.93 -0.08 -3.83
CA ALA A 34 -1.27 -0.57 -5.03
C ALA A 34 -2.29 -1.02 -6.08
N SER A 35 -3.34 -1.75 -5.67
CA SER A 35 -4.40 -2.20 -6.57
C SER A 35 -5.21 -1.05 -7.17
N ALA A 36 -5.55 -0.04 -6.36
CA ALA A 36 -6.25 1.16 -6.79
C ALA A 36 -5.40 1.99 -7.77
N ALA A 37 -4.11 2.14 -7.47
CA ALA A 37 -3.16 2.80 -8.34
C ALA A 37 -2.98 2.09 -9.69
N ALA A 38 -2.86 0.75 -9.69
CA ALA A 38 -2.78 -0.05 -10.92
C ALA A 38 -4.03 0.09 -11.78
N ARG A 39 -5.21 0.09 -11.15
CA ARG A 39 -6.49 0.34 -11.85
C ARG A 39 -6.57 1.75 -12.41
N ALA A 40 -6.12 2.75 -11.66
CA ALA A 40 -6.08 4.13 -12.12
C ALA A 40 -5.12 4.31 -13.31
N ALA A 41 -3.97 3.63 -13.28
CA ALA A 41 -2.99 3.63 -14.36
C ALA A 41 -3.58 3.03 -15.65
N SER A 42 -4.28 1.88 -15.57
CA SER A 42 -4.83 1.21 -16.76
C SER A 42 -5.98 1.98 -17.43
N LEU A 43 -6.59 2.94 -16.73
CA LEU A 43 -7.61 3.86 -17.29
C LEU A 43 -7.00 5.03 -18.07
N GLN A 44 -5.72 5.32 -17.87
CA GLN A 44 -5.07 6.46 -18.52
C GLN A 44 -4.71 6.19 -19.97
N ARG A 45 -4.58 7.27 -20.75
CA ARG A 45 -4.36 7.17 -22.20
C ARG A 45 -2.88 7.14 -22.58
N ASP A 46 -2.00 7.54 -21.70
CA ASP A 46 -0.58 7.67 -21.95
C ASP A 46 0.23 7.31 -20.71
N ALA A 47 1.46 6.89 -20.93
CA ALA A 47 2.37 6.42 -19.90
C ALA A 47 2.76 7.50 -18.86
N VAL A 48 2.65 8.78 -19.22
CA VAL A 48 2.99 9.89 -18.33
C VAL A 48 1.83 10.17 -17.38
N SER A 49 0.62 10.30 -17.91
CA SER A 49 -0.60 10.44 -17.11
C SER A 49 -0.87 9.20 -16.25
N ALA A 50 -0.58 7.99 -16.75
CA ALA A 50 -0.66 6.76 -15.97
C ALA A 50 0.21 6.80 -14.71
N ARG A 51 1.47 7.23 -14.83
CA ARG A 51 2.39 7.38 -13.70
C ARG A 51 1.89 8.41 -12.70
N ALA A 52 1.57 9.62 -13.18
CA ALA A 52 1.13 10.71 -12.31
C ALA A 52 -0.17 10.36 -11.56
N GLN A 53 -1.13 9.75 -12.26
CA GLN A 53 -2.41 9.38 -11.64
C GLN A 53 -2.26 8.23 -10.65
N ALA A 54 -1.44 7.21 -10.96
CA ALA A 54 -1.16 6.12 -10.05
C ALA A 54 -0.51 6.60 -8.75
N GLN A 55 0.45 7.54 -8.85
CA GLN A 55 1.08 8.16 -7.69
C GLN A 55 0.07 8.92 -6.84
N HIS A 56 -0.76 9.76 -7.46
CA HIS A 56 -1.78 10.54 -6.75
C HIS A 56 -2.83 9.64 -6.07
N VAL A 57 -3.26 8.55 -6.71
CA VAL A 57 -4.23 7.62 -6.12
C VAL A 57 -3.61 6.83 -4.98
N ALA A 58 -2.38 6.33 -5.15
CA ALA A 58 -1.68 5.65 -4.06
C ALA A 58 -1.51 6.58 -2.85
N GLU A 59 -1.03 7.81 -3.05
CA GLU A 59 -0.86 8.77 -1.96
C GLU A 59 -2.18 9.11 -1.26
N GLY A 60 -3.26 9.31 -2.02
CA GLY A 60 -4.60 9.55 -1.47
C GLY A 60 -5.12 8.41 -0.61
N GLU A 61 -5.03 7.16 -1.09
CA GLU A 61 -5.47 5.97 -0.35
C GLU A 61 -4.69 5.78 0.97
N LEU A 62 -3.38 6.06 0.97
CA LEU A 62 -2.58 6.01 2.19
C LEU A 62 -2.93 7.15 3.15
N ALA A 63 -3.14 8.37 2.64
CA ALA A 63 -3.53 9.53 3.43
C ALA A 63 -4.92 9.36 4.07
N ASP A 64 -5.89 8.80 3.33
CA ASP A 64 -7.24 8.52 3.83
C ASP A 64 -7.25 7.52 4.99
N ARG A 65 -6.27 6.61 5.01
CA ARG A 65 -6.06 5.65 6.11
C ARG A 65 -5.14 6.20 7.21
N GLY A 66 -4.77 7.48 7.13
CA GLY A 66 -3.94 8.18 8.11
C GLY A 66 -2.47 7.75 8.11
N MET A 67 -1.99 7.13 7.03
CA MET A 67 -0.60 6.72 6.89
C MET A 67 0.21 7.82 6.21
N PHE A 68 1.11 8.45 6.97
CA PHE A 68 2.09 9.39 6.44
C PHE A 68 3.39 8.65 6.12
N CYS A 69 3.70 8.56 4.83
CA CYS A 69 4.91 7.95 4.33
C CYS A 69 6.00 8.99 4.17
N ASP A 70 7.15 8.78 4.78
CA ASP A 70 8.33 9.61 4.56
C ASP A 70 9.60 8.75 4.63
N PRO A 71 10.26 8.44 3.50
CA PRO A 71 9.88 8.78 2.12
C PRO A 71 8.76 7.91 1.52
N PHE A 72 7.97 8.49 0.62
CA PHE A 72 7.02 7.79 -0.27
C PHE A 72 7.60 7.63 -1.68
N THR A 73 7.42 6.47 -2.31
CA THR A 73 7.83 6.24 -3.69
C THR A 73 6.86 5.27 -4.36
N ALA A 74 6.10 5.73 -5.35
CA ALA A 74 5.33 4.87 -6.23
C ALA A 74 5.95 4.88 -7.64
N SER A 75 6.45 3.72 -8.06
CA SER A 75 7.00 3.47 -9.40
C SER A 75 6.01 2.68 -10.22
N VAL A 76 5.69 3.15 -11.42
CA VAL A 76 4.84 2.42 -12.38
C VAL A 76 5.69 1.94 -13.53
N ASP A 77 5.70 0.63 -13.72
CA ASP A 77 6.21 0.00 -14.92
C ASP A 77 5.12 -0.02 -16.00
N VAL A 78 5.40 0.74 -17.06
CA VAL A 78 4.57 0.92 -18.26
C VAL A 78 5.30 0.39 -19.49
N SER A 79 6.28 -0.49 -19.32
CA SER A 79 7.02 -1.14 -20.41
C SER A 79 6.11 -1.88 -21.40
N ARG A 80 4.95 -2.35 -20.93
CA ARG A 80 3.90 -3.01 -21.72
C ARG A 80 2.60 -2.20 -21.76
N PHE A 81 2.69 -0.88 -21.80
CA PHE A 81 1.54 0.03 -21.81
C PHE A 81 0.91 0.18 -23.21
N GLU A 82 0.41 -0.94 -23.73
CA GLU A 82 -0.23 -1.06 -25.04
C GLU A 82 -1.56 -1.82 -24.92
N ALA A 83 -2.40 -1.79 -25.97
CA ALA A 83 -3.69 -2.48 -25.96
C ALA A 83 -3.48 -4.00 -25.79
N GLY A 84 -4.10 -4.60 -24.77
CA GLY A 84 -3.87 -6.00 -24.39
C GLY A 84 -2.58 -6.24 -23.59
N GLY A 85 -1.85 -5.18 -23.26
CA GLY A 85 -0.69 -5.20 -22.36
C GLY A 85 -1.09 -5.13 -20.88
N ALA A 86 -0.13 -4.74 -20.04
CA ALA A 86 -0.33 -4.65 -18.59
C ALA A 86 0.40 -3.44 -18.01
N ALA A 87 -0.23 -2.81 -17.02
CA ALA A 87 0.38 -1.80 -16.18
C ALA A 87 0.72 -2.42 -14.82
N GLU A 88 2.00 -2.42 -14.46
CA GLU A 88 2.47 -2.90 -13.15
C GLU A 88 2.86 -1.69 -12.31
N VAL A 89 2.34 -1.64 -11.08
CA VAL A 89 2.61 -0.56 -10.12
C VAL A 89 3.29 -1.16 -8.91
N ASP A 90 4.48 -0.66 -8.60
CA ASP A 90 5.23 -0.91 -7.38
C ASP A 90 5.09 0.30 -6.45
N VAL A 91 4.46 0.10 -5.29
CA VAL A 91 4.36 1.11 -4.25
C VAL A 91 5.33 0.76 -3.12
N ALA A 92 6.21 1.69 -2.79
CA ALA A 92 7.08 1.65 -1.63
C ALA A 92 6.76 2.83 -0.70
N CYS A 93 6.39 2.54 0.53
CA CYS A 93 6.08 3.54 1.55
C CYS A 93 6.92 3.26 2.80
N THR A 94 7.68 4.24 3.26
CA THR A 94 8.38 4.15 4.54
C THR A 94 7.54 4.78 5.64
N VAL A 95 7.08 3.96 6.58
CA VAL A 95 6.32 4.42 7.76
C VAL A 95 7.19 4.36 9.00
N THR A 96 7.02 5.33 9.90
CA THR A 96 7.62 5.27 11.24
C THR A 96 6.71 4.45 12.13
N VAL A 97 7.17 3.26 12.52
CA VAL A 97 6.44 2.37 13.43
C VAL A 97 6.87 2.70 14.85
N VAL A 98 5.90 2.96 15.73
CA VAL A 98 6.12 3.09 17.17
C VAL A 98 5.59 1.82 17.82
N ASP A 99 6.49 0.99 18.36
CA ASP A 99 6.16 -0.25 19.06
C ASP A 99 6.22 -0.09 20.58
N LEU A 100 5.63 -1.06 21.29
CA LEU A 100 5.65 -1.13 22.75
C LEU A 100 7.08 -1.35 23.27
N GLY A 101 7.57 -0.43 24.11
CA GLY A 101 8.88 -0.51 24.74
C GLY A 101 9.94 0.44 24.16
N GLY A 102 9.57 1.37 23.29
CA GLY A 102 10.50 2.40 22.76
C GLY A 102 11.36 1.93 21.58
N PHE A 103 11.20 0.68 21.14
CA PHE A 103 11.78 0.17 19.90
C PHE A 103 10.94 0.57 18.69
N GLY A 104 10.80 1.88 18.48
CA GLY A 104 10.28 2.41 17.21
C GLY A 104 11.35 2.40 16.12
N GLY A 105 10.95 2.32 14.86
CA GLY A 105 11.87 2.36 13.72
C GLY A 105 11.16 2.63 12.41
N GLN A 106 11.93 3.06 11.40
CA GLN A 106 11.41 3.17 10.04
C GLN A 106 11.26 1.77 9.44
N ARG A 107 10.09 1.50 8.85
CA ARG A 107 9.82 0.27 8.11
C ARG A 107 9.33 0.65 6.72
N THR A 108 10.04 0.17 5.70
CA THR A 108 9.61 0.30 4.32
C THR A 108 8.67 -0.84 3.98
N LEU A 109 7.40 -0.52 3.77
CA LEU A 109 6.37 -1.41 3.23
C LEU A 109 6.45 -1.34 1.70
N ARG A 110 6.47 -2.50 1.06
CA ARG A 110 6.47 -2.61 -0.41
C ARG A 110 5.31 -3.51 -0.84
N SER A 111 4.54 -3.05 -1.81
CA SER A 111 3.47 -3.83 -2.42
C SER A 111 3.44 -3.55 -3.92
N SER A 112 3.24 -4.59 -4.72
CA SER A 112 3.08 -4.49 -6.17
C SER A 112 1.73 -5.02 -6.61
N ALA A 113 1.17 -4.38 -7.64
CA ALA A 113 -0.09 -4.77 -8.24
C ALA A 113 -0.03 -4.61 -9.75
N VAL A 114 -0.64 -5.56 -10.47
CA VAL A 114 -0.70 -5.57 -11.93
C VAL A 114 -2.15 -5.43 -12.37
N SER A 115 -2.41 -4.52 -13.30
CA SER A 115 -3.73 -4.34 -13.92
C SER A 115 -3.63 -4.49 -15.44
N PRO A 116 -4.44 -5.37 -16.06
CA PRO A 116 -4.45 -5.51 -17.52
C PRO A 116 -5.03 -4.25 -18.19
N ILE A 117 -4.49 -3.91 -19.37
CA ILE A 117 -4.97 -2.81 -20.20
C ILE A 117 -5.98 -3.36 -21.20
N ASP A 118 -7.12 -2.66 -21.34
CA ASP A 118 -8.21 -3.09 -22.20
C ASP A 118 -7.75 -3.25 -23.67
N PRO A 119 -7.87 -4.46 -24.27
CA PRO A 119 -7.51 -4.71 -25.67
C PRO A 119 -8.44 -4.02 -26.68
N TYR A 120 -9.63 -3.56 -26.27
CA TYR A 120 -10.59 -2.86 -27.15
C TYR A 120 -10.34 -1.35 -27.21
N ARG A 121 -9.29 -0.86 -26.55
CA ARG A 121 -8.84 0.53 -26.61
C ARG A 121 -8.46 0.92 -28.04
N GLY A 122 -9.41 1.49 -28.78
CA GLY A 122 -9.23 1.96 -30.16
C GLY A 122 -10.19 1.40 -31.21
N GLN A 123 -11.12 0.51 -30.84
CA GLN A 123 -12.05 -0.13 -31.80
C GLN A 123 -13.37 0.63 -32.00
N ALA A 124 -13.46 1.88 -31.54
CA ALA A 124 -14.56 2.78 -31.88
C ALA A 124 -14.12 3.69 -33.04
N SER A 125 -14.22 3.19 -34.27
CA SER A 125 -14.26 4.00 -35.49
C SER A 125 -15.05 3.30 -36.57
#